data_AF-A0A2X0LW82-F1
#
_entry.id   AF-A0A2X0LW82-F1
#
_cell.length_a   1.000
_cell.length_b   1.000
_cell.length_c   1.000
_cell.angle_alpha   90.00
_cell.angle_beta   90.00
_cell.angle_gamma   90.00
#
_symmetry.space_group_name_H-M   'P 1'
#
loop_
_entity.id
_entity.type
_entity.pdbx_description
1 polymer ?
#
loop_
_entity_poly.entity_id
_entity_poly.type
_entity_poly.pdbx_seq_one_letter_code
_entity_poly.pdbx_strand_id
1 'polypeptide(L)'
;MHLSLLNHSVQNNPHIYLAVYSSVPVYEMMVRGIGVMRRRADSYLNATQILKVAGVPKGNRTKILEKDIALGVHEKVQGGYGRYQGTW
;
A
#
# COMPACT_ATOMS: atom_id res chain seq x y z
N MET A 1 37.79 13.08 -14.21
CA MET A 1 36.87 13.75 -13.28
C MET A 1 35.94 12.69 -12.70
N HIS A 2 36.13 12.42 -11.43
CA HIS A 2 35.50 11.35 -10.65
C HIS A 2 34.11 11.84 -10.21
N LEU A 3 33.04 11.21 -10.68
CA LEU A 3 31.67 11.49 -10.22
C LEU A 3 31.32 10.49 -9.10
N SER A 4 31.97 10.64 -7.96
CA SER A 4 31.47 10.08 -6.70
C SER A 4 30.57 11.10 -6.02
N LEU A 5 29.63 10.61 -5.22
CA LEU A 5 28.68 11.34 -4.37
C LEU A 5 27.30 11.67 -4.98
N LEU A 6 26.58 10.67 -5.49
CA LEU A 6 25.14 10.64 -5.24
C LEU A 6 24.92 10.19 -3.79
N ASN A 7 24.52 11.16 -2.98
CA ASN A 7 24.16 11.06 -1.57
C ASN A 7 23.41 9.76 -1.24
N HIS A 8 24.03 8.87 -0.45
CA HIS A 8 23.35 7.70 0.14
C HIS A 8 22.19 8.10 1.09
N SER A 9 22.01 9.40 1.38
CA SER A 9 20.90 9.92 2.19
C SER A 9 19.58 10.09 1.44
N VAL A 10 19.55 10.06 0.09
CA VAL A 10 18.28 10.15 -0.67
C VAL A 10 17.58 8.79 -0.78
N GLN A 11 18.29 7.68 -0.57
CA GLN A 11 17.70 6.33 -0.68
C GLN A 11 16.78 5.93 0.49
N ASN A 12 16.72 6.71 1.57
CA ASN A 12 16.01 6.35 2.79
C ASN A 12 14.70 7.10 3.04
N ASN A 13 14.30 8.02 2.15
CA ASN A 13 13.00 8.67 2.29
C ASN A 13 11.99 8.00 1.35
N PRO A 14 10.93 7.36 1.87
CA PRO A 14 9.94 6.75 1.00
C PRO A 14 9.31 7.82 0.09
N HIS A 15 9.57 7.70 -1.21
CA HIS A 15 8.96 8.58 -2.20
C HIS A 15 7.49 8.23 -2.38
N ILE A 16 6.66 9.27 -2.42
CA ILE A 16 5.23 9.17 -2.73
C ILE A 16 5.06 9.45 -4.22
N TYR A 17 4.47 8.50 -4.93
CA TYR A 17 4.20 8.54 -6.35
C TYR A 17 2.71 8.81 -6.60
N LEU A 18 2.40 9.53 -7.67
CA LEU A 18 1.04 9.64 -8.19
C LEU A 18 0.80 8.48 -9.16
N ALA A 19 -0.24 7.69 -8.92
CA ALA A 19 -0.60 6.57 -9.78
C ALA A 19 -2.12 6.52 -9.99
N VAL A 20 -2.55 5.80 -11.02
CA VAL A 20 -3.96 5.51 -11.29
C VAL A 20 -4.08 4.01 -11.55
N TYR A 21 -4.94 3.35 -10.76
CA TYR A 21 -5.24 1.92 -10.91
C TYR A 21 -6.73 1.74 -11.13
N SER A 22 -7.11 1.07 -12.22
CA SER A 22 -8.53 0.86 -12.56
C SER A 22 -9.35 2.15 -12.51
N SER A 23 -8.79 3.23 -13.08
CA SER A 23 -9.36 4.58 -13.08
C SER A 23 -9.48 5.26 -11.69
N VAL A 24 -8.91 4.69 -10.64
CA VAL A 24 -8.86 5.27 -9.30
C VAL A 24 -7.50 5.94 -9.05
N PRO A 25 -7.44 7.27 -8.86
CA PRO A 25 -6.21 7.96 -8.50
C PRO A 25 -5.77 7.67 -7.06
N VAL A 26 -4.50 7.32 -6.89
CA VAL A 26 -3.88 7.01 -5.59
C VAL A 26 -2.55 7.74 -5.40
N TYR A 27 -2.19 7.94 -4.14
CA TYR A 27 -0.81 8.10 -3.72
C TYR A 27 -0.25 6.71 -3.43
N GLU A 28 0.85 6.32 -4.09
CA GLU A 28 1.55 5.06 -3.84
C GLU A 28 2.91 5.31 -3.20
N MET A 29 3.28 4.47 -2.24
CA MET A 29 4.56 4.51 -1.56
C MET A 29 5.13 3.11 -1.46
N MET A 30 6.40 2.93 -1.80
CA MET A 30 7.10 1.65 -1.61
C MET A 30 7.67 1.59 -0.19
N VAL A 31 7.20 0.61 0.60
CA VAL A 31 7.67 0.38 1.97
C VAL A 31 8.09 -1.08 2.09
N ARG A 32 9.39 -1.33 2.38
CA ARG A 32 9.96 -2.68 2.46
C ARG A 32 9.63 -3.56 1.25
N GLY A 33 9.69 -2.98 0.04
CA GLY A 33 9.38 -3.67 -1.21
C GLY A 33 7.88 -3.91 -1.48
N ILE A 34 6.99 -3.36 -0.65
CA ILE A 34 5.54 -3.49 -0.80
C ILE A 34 4.96 -2.11 -1.12
N GLY A 35 4.17 -2.02 -2.20
CA GLY A 35 3.38 -0.82 -2.50
C GLY A 35 2.26 -0.66 -1.48
N VAL A 36 2.20 0.51 -0.84
CA VAL A 36 1.13 0.97 0.04
C VAL A 36 0.43 2.12 -0.63
N MET A 37 -0.89 2.04 -0.73
CA MET A 37 -1.69 2.99 -1.49
C MET A 37 -2.71 3.70 -0.60
N ARG A 38 -2.88 5.00 -0.88
CA ARG A 38 -3.95 5.84 -0.33
C ARG A 38 -4.77 6.42 -1.47
N ARG A 39 -6.10 6.24 -1.45
CA ARG A 39 -6.98 6.87 -2.43
C ARG A 39 -7.02 8.38 -2.26
N ARG A 40 -7.07 9.10 -3.39
CA ARG A 40 -7.11 10.57 -3.39
C ARG A 40 -8.49 11.13 -3.04
N ALA A 41 -9.57 10.39 -3.35
CA ALA A 41 -10.94 10.88 -3.21
C ALA A 41 -11.44 10.87 -1.76
N ASP A 42 -11.12 9.82 -1.01
CA ASP A 42 -11.69 9.54 0.32
C ASP A 42 -10.63 9.28 1.40
N SER A 43 -9.34 9.29 1.02
CA SER A 43 -8.21 9.03 1.92
C SER A 43 -8.11 7.61 2.46
N TYR A 44 -8.86 6.64 1.92
CA TYR A 44 -8.77 5.25 2.37
C TYR A 44 -7.38 4.67 2.08
N LEU A 45 -6.91 3.83 2.99
CA LEU A 45 -5.64 3.13 2.89
C LEU A 45 -5.90 1.64 2.71
N ASN A 46 -5.13 0.99 1.85
CA ASN A 46 -5.28 -0.46 1.67
C ASN A 46 -4.69 -1.21 2.88
N ALA A 47 -5.57 -1.64 3.79
CA ALA A 47 -5.22 -2.37 5.01
C ALA A 47 -4.48 -3.68 4.72
N THR A 48 -4.80 -4.37 3.62
CA THR A 48 -4.08 -5.59 3.21
C THR A 48 -2.60 -5.30 2.95
N GLN A 49 -2.27 -4.18 2.31
CA GLN A 49 -0.88 -3.78 2.04
C GLN A 49 -0.15 -3.41 3.34
N ILE A 50 -0.81 -2.69 4.26
CA ILE A 50 -0.26 -2.35 5.58
C ILE A 50 0.10 -3.63 6.36
N LEU A 51 -0.81 -4.61 6.41
CA LEU A 51 -0.55 -5.87 7.09
C LEU A 51 0.59 -6.67 6.44
N LYS A 52 0.79 -6.56 5.12
CA LYS A 52 1.96 -7.13 4.44
C LYS A 52 3.24 -6.43 4.88
N VAL A 53 3.24 -5.10 4.97
CA VAL A 53 4.40 -4.31 5.44
C VAL A 53 4.79 -4.69 6.87
N ALA A 54 3.79 -4.94 7.72
CA ALA A 54 3.97 -5.42 9.09
C ALA A 54 4.48 -6.88 9.17
N GLY A 55 4.64 -7.59 8.07
CA GLY A 55 5.13 -8.98 8.06
C GLY A 55 4.12 -10.02 8.54
N VAL A 56 2.84 -9.65 8.66
CA VAL A 56 1.80 -10.57 9.14
C VAL A 56 1.60 -11.69 8.12
N PRO A 57 1.66 -12.99 8.49
CA PRO A 57 1.46 -14.11 7.55
C PRO A 57 0.06 -14.13 6.93
N LYS A 58 -0.08 -14.72 5.73
CA LYS A 58 -1.33 -14.70 4.95
C LYS A 58 -2.57 -15.13 5.75
N GLY A 59 -2.50 -16.27 6.44
CA GLY A 59 -3.63 -16.77 7.24
C GLY A 59 -4.02 -15.84 8.39
N ASN A 60 -3.05 -15.16 9.01
CA ASN A 60 -3.31 -14.22 10.09
C ASN A 60 -3.89 -12.90 9.56
N ARG A 61 -3.47 -12.44 8.37
CA ARG A 61 -4.07 -11.27 7.72
C ARG A 61 -5.55 -11.49 7.44
N THR A 62 -5.93 -12.65 6.90
CA THR A 62 -7.34 -13.00 6.66
C THR A 62 -8.14 -12.91 7.96
N LYS A 63 -7.64 -13.49 9.05
CA LYS A 63 -8.30 -13.42 10.36
C LYS A 63 -8.49 -11.98 10.86
N ILE A 64 -7.46 -11.14 10.79
CA ILE A 64 -7.53 -9.73 11.22
C ILE A 64 -8.53 -8.95 10.35
N LEU A 65 -8.46 -9.11 9.03
CA LEU A 65 -9.36 -8.43 8.10
C LEU A 65 -10.83 -8.79 8.36
N GLU A 66 -11.13 -10.07 8.62
CA GLU A 66 -12.50 -10.55 8.81
C GLU A 66 -13.04 -10.31 10.22
N LYS A 67 -12.20 -10.39 11.26
CA LYS A 67 -12.64 -10.28 12.65
C LYS A 67 -12.59 -8.87 13.21
N ASP A 68 -11.65 -8.04 12.74
CA ASP A 68 -11.41 -6.73 13.35
C ASP A 68 -11.82 -5.60 12.39
N ILE A 69 -11.40 -5.68 11.12
CA ILE A 69 -11.61 -4.59 10.15
C ILE A 69 -13.00 -4.65 9.51
N ALA A 70 -13.49 -5.84 9.15
CA ALA A 70 -14.79 -6.00 8.49
C ALA A 70 -16.00 -5.62 9.37
N LEU A 71 -15.78 -5.42 10.68
CA LEU A 71 -16.79 -4.91 11.61
C LEU A 71 -16.99 -3.39 11.48
N GLY A 72 -16.00 -2.67 10.93
CA GLY A 72 -16.02 -1.23 10.74
C GLY A 72 -16.32 -0.81 9.30
N VAL A 73 -16.13 0.49 9.03
CA VAL A 73 -16.23 1.05 7.68
C VAL A 73 -15.05 0.55 6.85
N HIS A 74 -15.34 -0.13 5.76
CA HIS A 74 -14.34 -0.69 4.86
C HIS A 74 -14.95 -0.94 3.48
N GLU A 75 -14.09 -1.13 2.48
CA GLU A 75 -14.45 -1.57 1.14
C GLU A 75 -13.58 -2.78 0.74
N LYS A 76 -14.22 -3.88 0.34
CA LYS A 76 -13.50 -5.05 -0.15
C LYS A 76 -13.43 -5.00 -1.68
N VAL A 77 -12.23 -4.80 -2.22
CA VAL A 77 -11.97 -4.80 -3.66
C VAL A 77 -11.39 -6.15 -4.08
N GLN A 78 -12.18 -6.95 -4.82
CA GLN A 78 -11.78 -8.24 -5.39
C GLN A 78 -11.95 -8.18 -6.91
N GLY A 79 -10.89 -8.48 -7.67
CA GLY A 79 -10.87 -8.33 -9.15
C GLY A 79 -10.16 -7.06 -9.64
N GLY A 80 -9.92 -6.98 -10.95
CA GLY A 80 -9.14 -5.89 -11.56
C GLY A 80 -7.62 -6.03 -11.34
N TYR A 81 -6.88 -4.92 -11.40
CA TYR A 81 -5.42 -4.93 -11.32
C TYR A 81 -4.93 -5.42 -9.94
N GLY A 82 -4.15 -6.51 -9.93
CA GLY A 82 -3.83 -7.26 -8.72
C GLY A 82 -3.16 -6.46 -7.59
N ARG A 83 -2.41 -5.39 -7.88
CA ARG A 83 -1.78 -4.57 -6.81
C ARG A 83 -2.76 -3.68 -6.06
N TYR A 84 -3.88 -3.30 -6.69
CA TYR A 84 -4.91 -2.43 -6.09
C TYR A 84 -5.91 -3.21 -5.23
N GLN A 85 -6.03 -4.53 -5.45
CA GLN A 85 -6.92 -5.40 -4.69
C GLN A 85 -6.58 -5.42 -3.19
N GLY A 86 -7.60 -5.60 -2.35
CA GLY A 86 -7.46 -5.64 -0.91
C GLY A 86 -8.69 -5.10 -0.18
N THR A 87 -8.59 -5.05 1.14
CA THR A 87 -9.53 -4.31 1.98
C THR A 87 -9.00 -2.89 2.12
N TRP A 88 -9.84 -1.92 1.77
CA TRP A 88 -9.63 -0.49 1.89
C TRP A 88 -10.43 0.09 3.04
#